data_AF-A0A5M6CQC8-F1
#
_entry.id   AF-A0A5M6CQC8-F1
#
_cell.length_a   1.000
_cell.length_b   1.000
_cell.length_c   1.000
_cell.angle_alpha   90.00
_cell.angle_beta   90.00
_cell.angle_gamma   90.00
#
_symmetry.space_group_name_H-M   'P 1'
#
loop_
_entity.id
_entity.type
_entity.pdbx_description
1 polymer ?
#
loop_
_entity_poly.entity_id
_entity_poly.type
_entity_poly.pdbx_seq_one_letter_code
_entity_poly.pdbx_strand_id
1 'polypeptide(L)'
;MALTFQMIKSKVKNPICTILVLVLFTSCNGQTKPWQPNTVVAGNLSFTSKKPKLTKTQGTDQYQNVHCGLQDKDGNLWFGTAGEGLYRYDGKWFTQFTVADGLSCNFISSLLEDKNGNIWIGTRDGLCRYDGNKITPFTISKGFMTVANNNKDYYYSEQSKKETVWDIYQDKSGKIWFGTGDGLYCYDGNIFTRFLDNPDVINKSGLKLKMVSSILEDKMGNIWFASGMPPGQEGICRYDGSNLVSFKPQNEVWFRKIIEDKNKNLIFVTRIHGALFCDPAANNFGETSFSSFPQPKELLNNSLTTILKDNAGNIWMASDYGKDIGDTLGGVWCYRQSAMANEKLFTKITNHEVSFMLEDKEHNIWLGTRGMGLYRYDGTTLTSFSE
;
A
#
# COMPACT_ATOMS: atom_id res chain seq x y z
N MET A 1 -50.53 38.54 -68.65
CA MET A 1 -51.70 37.81 -68.16
C MET A 1 -51.61 37.77 -66.63
N ALA A 2 -52.62 38.27 -65.91
CA ALA A 2 -52.76 38.27 -64.44
C ALA A 2 -51.65 38.92 -63.56
N LEU A 3 -52.05 39.43 -62.39
CA LEU A 3 -51.23 40.11 -61.38
C LEU A 3 -51.82 39.82 -59.98
N THR A 4 -50.96 39.75 -58.95
CA THR A 4 -51.16 40.05 -57.51
C THR A 4 -52.49 39.74 -56.76
N PHE A 5 -52.36 39.08 -55.60
CA PHE A 5 -53.02 39.41 -54.31
C PHE A 5 -52.01 39.00 -53.19
N GLN A 6 -51.68 39.71 -52.10
CA GLN A 6 -52.24 40.80 -51.26
C GLN A 6 -52.93 40.33 -49.96
N MET A 7 -52.35 40.69 -48.80
CA MET A 7 -52.91 40.54 -47.44
C MET A 7 -53.82 41.71 -47.04
N ILE A 8 -54.82 41.54 -46.16
CA ILE A 8 -55.35 42.65 -45.33
C ILE A 8 -56.26 42.28 -44.11
N LYS A 9 -56.01 42.96 -42.97
CA LYS A 9 -56.89 43.35 -41.83
C LYS A 9 -57.38 42.35 -40.74
N SER A 10 -57.69 42.98 -39.59
CA SER A 10 -58.18 42.47 -38.29
C SER A 10 -59.39 43.32 -37.79
N LYS A 11 -59.97 43.03 -36.60
CA LYS A 11 -60.92 43.93 -35.89
C LYS A 11 -61.28 43.50 -34.45
N VAL A 12 -61.89 44.45 -33.71
CA VAL A 12 -62.55 44.39 -32.35
C VAL A 12 -61.58 44.60 -31.16
N LYS A 13 -61.81 45.45 -30.12
CA LYS A 13 -62.69 46.66 -29.91
C LYS A 13 -62.16 47.54 -28.73
N ASN A 14 -62.85 48.66 -28.46
CA ASN A 14 -62.75 49.63 -27.33
C ASN A 14 -63.85 49.34 -26.24
N PRO A 15 -63.95 50.00 -25.03
CA PRO A 15 -63.76 51.45 -24.79
C PRO A 15 -63.35 52.05 -23.39
N ILE A 16 -62.71 53.24 -23.44
CA ILE A 16 -63.00 54.53 -22.73
C ILE A 16 -63.27 54.57 -21.20
N CYS A 17 -62.49 55.36 -20.43
CA CYS A 17 -62.95 56.58 -19.69
C CYS A 17 -61.80 57.42 -19.07
N THR A 18 -62.02 58.72 -18.81
CA THR A 18 -61.00 59.68 -18.29
C THR A 18 -61.62 60.76 -17.39
N ILE A 19 -61.08 61.01 -16.19
CA ILE A 19 -61.39 62.16 -15.29
C ILE A 19 -60.09 62.68 -14.63
N LEU A 20 -60.06 63.94 -14.18
CA LEU A 20 -58.87 64.72 -13.73
C LEU A 20 -59.23 65.64 -12.53
N VAL A 21 -58.27 66.45 -12.02
CA VAL A 21 -58.37 67.47 -10.92
C VAL A 21 -58.15 66.86 -9.51
N LEU A 22 -57.05 67.07 -8.75
CA LEU A 22 -56.50 68.29 -8.06
C LEU A 22 -57.34 68.67 -6.78
N VAL A 23 -56.81 69.10 -5.61
CA VAL A 23 -55.43 69.47 -5.18
C VAL A 23 -55.23 69.54 -3.63
N LEU A 24 -53.98 69.34 -3.15
CA LEU A 24 -53.35 69.73 -1.84
C LEU A 24 -53.99 69.27 -0.48
N PHE A 25 -53.24 69.07 0.63
CA PHE A 25 -51.78 69.08 0.90
C PHE A 25 -51.31 67.63 1.26
N THR A 26 -50.51 67.20 2.26
CA THR A 26 -49.57 67.69 3.32
C THR A 26 -48.80 66.42 3.81
N SER A 27 -47.63 66.38 4.47
CA SER A 27 -46.48 67.30 4.67
C SER A 27 -45.30 66.55 5.34
N CYS A 28 -44.05 67.00 5.11
CA CYS A 28 -42.82 66.71 5.87
C CYS A 28 -42.30 65.26 6.08
N ASN A 29 -41.24 64.96 5.32
CA ASN A 29 -39.99 64.24 5.72
C ASN A 29 -40.02 62.80 6.25
N GLY A 30 -39.49 61.89 5.42
CA GLY A 30 -39.10 60.52 5.78
C GLY A 30 -38.11 59.90 4.79
N GLN A 31 -37.06 60.61 4.36
CA GLN A 31 -36.09 60.09 3.38
C GLN A 31 -35.09 59.10 4.02
N THR A 32 -35.33 57.81 3.84
CA THR A 32 -34.26 56.79 3.86
C THR A 32 -33.92 56.39 2.42
N LYS A 33 -32.65 56.07 2.17
CA LYS A 33 -32.13 55.83 0.81
C LYS A 33 -32.72 54.54 0.22
N PRO A 34 -33.03 54.49 -1.09
CA PRO A 34 -33.38 53.24 -1.75
C PRO A 34 -32.23 52.24 -1.65
N TRP A 35 -32.56 50.99 -1.35
CA TRP A 35 -31.60 49.90 -1.20
C TRP A 35 -30.82 49.69 -2.51
N GLN A 36 -29.52 49.90 -2.46
CA GLN A 36 -28.58 49.35 -3.43
C GLN A 36 -28.21 47.95 -2.94
N PRO A 37 -28.40 46.88 -3.74
CA PRO A 37 -27.75 45.61 -3.44
C PRO A 37 -26.24 45.86 -3.43
N ASN A 38 -25.57 45.52 -2.33
CA ASN A 38 -24.11 45.59 -2.28
C ASN A 38 -23.56 44.76 -3.43
N THR A 39 -22.75 45.37 -4.29
CA THR A 39 -21.78 44.63 -5.09
C THR A 39 -20.84 43.95 -4.12
N VAL A 40 -21.13 42.69 -3.82
CA VAL A 40 -20.15 41.78 -3.22
C VAL A 40 -19.00 41.75 -4.21
N VAL A 41 -17.94 42.50 -3.90
CA VAL A 41 -16.64 42.27 -4.51
C VAL A 41 -16.37 40.81 -4.25
N ALA A 42 -16.28 40.02 -5.32
CA ALA A 42 -15.83 38.65 -5.26
C ALA A 42 -14.33 38.67 -4.90
N GLY A 43 -14.02 39.00 -3.65
CA GLY A 43 -12.73 38.72 -3.05
C GLY A 43 -12.54 37.23 -3.23
N ASN A 44 -11.52 36.86 -4.01
CA ASN A 44 -11.34 35.49 -4.46
C ASN A 44 -11.32 34.57 -3.25
N LEU A 45 -12.43 33.85 -3.05
CA LEU A 45 -12.46 32.64 -2.24
C LEU A 45 -11.67 31.59 -3.02
N SER A 46 -10.36 31.78 -2.97
CA SER A 46 -9.38 30.71 -3.04
C SER A 46 -9.72 29.78 -1.89
N PHE A 47 -10.64 28.86 -2.17
CA PHE A 47 -10.56 27.52 -1.64
C PHE A 47 -9.19 27.00 -2.07
N THR A 48 -8.16 27.32 -1.28
CA THR A 48 -6.96 26.52 -1.24
C THR A 48 -7.46 25.12 -0.93
N SER A 49 -7.48 24.26 -1.94
CA SER A 49 -7.80 22.86 -1.74
C SER A 49 -6.77 22.35 -0.73
N LYS A 50 -7.21 22.16 0.52
CA LYS A 50 -6.44 21.45 1.52
C LYS A 50 -6.00 20.17 0.80
N LYS A 51 -4.69 20.01 0.58
CA LYS A 51 -4.16 18.84 -0.11
C LYS A 51 -4.80 17.62 0.55
N PRO A 52 -5.35 16.67 -0.22
CA PRO A 52 -5.92 15.47 0.37
C PRO A 52 -4.89 14.85 1.31
N LYS A 53 -5.31 14.61 2.54
CA LYS A 53 -4.50 14.06 3.62
C LYS A 53 -5.15 12.78 4.11
N LEU A 54 -4.32 11.80 4.40
CA LEU A 54 -4.65 10.61 5.15
C LEU A 54 -4.83 11.02 6.62
N THR A 55 -6.06 10.96 7.10
CA THR A 55 -6.46 11.36 8.45
C THR A 55 -6.70 10.14 9.33
N LYS A 56 -6.42 10.25 10.63
CA LYS A 56 -6.81 9.23 11.61
C LYS A 56 -8.28 9.43 12.02
N THR A 57 -9.03 8.34 12.16
CA THR A 57 -10.48 8.37 12.43
C THR A 57 -10.87 7.49 13.62
N GLN A 58 -10.14 6.40 13.88
CA GLN A 58 -10.32 5.56 15.07
C GLN A 58 -9.57 6.12 16.29
N GLY A 59 -8.45 6.83 16.06
CA GLY A 59 -7.69 7.54 17.09
C GLY A 59 -6.97 6.61 18.08
N THR A 60 -6.68 5.37 17.66
CA THR A 60 -6.37 4.26 18.59
C THR A 60 -4.90 4.11 18.96
N ASP A 61 -3.94 4.59 18.17
CA ASP A 61 -2.53 4.62 18.58
C ASP A 61 -1.69 5.72 17.88
N GLN A 62 -0.71 6.26 18.61
CA GLN A 62 0.39 7.05 18.07
C GLN A 62 1.45 6.18 17.37
N TYR A 63 1.52 4.87 17.67
CA TYR A 63 2.45 3.92 17.07
C TYR A 63 1.88 3.11 15.89
N GLN A 64 0.71 3.46 15.38
CA GLN A 64 0.23 2.93 14.09
C GLN A 64 1.11 3.44 12.94
N ASN A 65 1.33 2.58 11.95
CA ASN A 65 2.10 2.86 10.74
C ASN A 65 1.20 2.70 9.51
N VAL A 66 1.56 3.33 8.39
CA VAL A 66 1.20 2.80 7.07
C VAL A 66 2.18 1.66 6.77
N HIS A 67 1.67 0.45 6.59
CA HIS A 67 2.45 -0.80 6.62
C HIS A 67 2.71 -1.38 5.22
N CYS A 68 1.78 -1.18 4.28
CA CYS A 68 1.89 -1.67 2.92
C CYS A 68 1.17 -0.73 1.94
N GLY A 69 1.44 -0.89 0.64
CA GLY A 69 0.70 -0.19 -0.40
C GLY A 69 0.88 -0.79 -1.78
N LEU A 70 -0.04 -0.47 -2.68
CA LEU A 70 0.01 -0.83 -4.11
C LEU A 70 -0.46 0.36 -4.97
N GLN A 71 -0.21 0.33 -6.27
CA GLN A 71 -0.98 1.12 -7.24
C GLN A 71 -1.73 0.17 -8.17
N ASP A 72 -3.04 0.32 -8.27
CA ASP A 72 -3.87 -0.57 -9.11
C ASP A 72 -3.75 -0.24 -10.61
N LYS A 73 -4.32 -1.09 -11.49
CA LYS A 73 -4.34 -0.89 -12.95
C LYS A 73 -4.95 0.45 -13.37
N ASP A 74 -6.01 0.90 -12.69
CA ASP A 74 -6.67 2.19 -12.97
C ASP A 74 -5.84 3.41 -12.53
N GLY A 75 -4.89 3.22 -11.61
CA GLY A 75 -3.96 4.23 -11.13
C GLY A 75 -4.22 4.73 -9.71
N ASN A 76 -5.22 4.21 -9.00
CA ASN A 76 -5.43 4.55 -7.60
C ASN A 76 -4.31 3.97 -6.75
N LEU A 77 -3.86 4.73 -5.76
CA LEU A 77 -2.87 4.30 -4.78
C LEU A 77 -3.59 3.76 -3.54
N TRP A 78 -3.23 2.56 -3.10
CA TRP A 78 -3.83 1.90 -1.94
C TRP A 78 -2.80 1.80 -0.82
N PHE A 79 -3.22 2.07 0.42
CA PHE A 79 -2.36 2.16 1.59
C PHE A 79 -2.99 1.41 2.77
N GLY A 80 -2.40 0.28 3.15
CA GLY A 80 -2.82 -0.52 4.30
C GLY A 80 -2.15 -0.04 5.59
N THR A 81 -2.91 0.04 6.68
CA THR A 81 -2.44 0.57 7.97
C THR A 81 -2.47 -0.46 9.09
N ALA A 82 -1.73 -0.21 10.17
CA ALA A 82 -1.68 -1.08 11.34
C ALA A 82 -2.89 -0.97 12.30
N GLY A 83 -4.01 -0.35 11.91
CA GLY A 83 -5.19 -0.25 12.80
C GLY A 83 -6.30 0.72 12.39
N GLU A 84 -6.10 1.54 11.36
CA GLU A 84 -7.10 2.46 10.78
C GLU A 84 -7.68 1.91 9.45
N GLY A 85 -7.42 0.64 9.13
CA GLY A 85 -7.95 -0.02 7.93
C GLY A 85 -7.13 0.26 6.66
N LEU A 86 -7.84 0.32 5.54
CA LEU A 86 -7.30 0.46 4.19
C LEU A 86 -7.73 1.79 3.59
N TYR A 87 -6.80 2.54 3.02
CA TYR A 87 -7.10 3.81 2.33
C TYR A 87 -6.85 3.65 0.82
N ARG A 88 -7.76 4.19 -0.01
CA ARG A 88 -7.56 4.40 -1.45
C ARG A 88 -7.42 5.89 -1.74
N TYR A 89 -6.46 6.25 -2.59
CA TYR A 89 -6.22 7.59 -3.09
C TYR A 89 -6.42 7.64 -4.60
N ASP A 90 -7.41 8.41 -5.07
CA ASP A 90 -7.80 8.54 -6.49
C ASP A 90 -7.06 9.69 -7.22
N GLY A 91 -5.98 10.20 -6.62
CA GLY A 91 -5.28 11.41 -7.08
C GLY A 91 -5.90 12.72 -6.61
N LYS A 92 -7.05 12.71 -5.92
CA LYS A 92 -7.79 13.91 -5.44
C LYS A 92 -8.28 13.79 -4.01
N TRP A 93 -8.62 12.59 -3.53
CA TRP A 93 -9.27 12.30 -2.26
C TRP A 93 -8.80 10.96 -1.68
N PHE A 94 -8.78 10.87 -0.35
CA PHE A 94 -8.64 9.59 0.35
C PHE A 94 -10.04 9.03 0.66
N THR A 95 -10.29 7.78 0.26
CA THR A 95 -11.42 6.95 0.72
C THR A 95 -10.88 5.97 1.76
N GLN A 96 -11.46 5.91 2.96
CA GLN A 96 -11.14 4.91 3.98
C GLN A 96 -12.10 3.72 3.87
N PHE A 97 -11.60 2.52 4.14
CA PHE A 97 -12.36 1.30 4.33
C PHE A 97 -11.96 0.64 5.66
N THR A 98 -12.95 0.16 6.39
CA THR A 98 -12.84 -0.38 7.76
C THR A 98 -13.59 -1.71 7.89
N VAL A 99 -13.64 -2.27 9.11
CA VAL A 99 -14.56 -3.39 9.44
C VAL A 99 -16.03 -3.11 9.12
N ALA A 100 -16.48 -1.84 9.12
CA ALA A 100 -17.85 -1.49 8.73
C ALA A 100 -18.10 -1.67 7.22
N ASP A 101 -17.03 -1.63 6.42
CA ASP A 101 -17.06 -1.70 4.96
C ASP A 101 -16.75 -3.12 4.43
N GLY A 102 -16.57 -4.10 5.33
CA GLY A 102 -16.37 -5.51 5.00
C GLY A 102 -14.95 -6.06 5.19
N LEU A 103 -14.03 -5.32 5.80
CA LEU A 103 -12.71 -5.87 6.20
C LEU A 103 -12.84 -6.82 7.40
N SER A 104 -12.06 -7.91 7.42
CA SER A 104 -11.97 -8.82 8.57
C SER A 104 -11.39 -8.15 9.82
N CYS A 105 -10.43 -7.23 9.65
CA CYS A 105 -10.01 -6.29 10.68
C CYS A 105 -9.32 -5.05 10.07
N ASN A 106 -9.14 -4.01 10.89
CA ASN A 106 -8.47 -2.76 10.47
C ASN A 106 -6.92 -2.84 10.43
N PHE A 107 -6.31 -4.00 10.67
CA PHE A 107 -4.85 -4.20 10.51
C PHE A 107 -4.59 -4.84 9.14
N ILE A 108 -3.90 -4.12 8.26
CA ILE A 108 -3.64 -4.52 6.87
C ILE A 108 -2.13 -4.75 6.68
N SER A 109 -1.73 -6.01 6.54
CA SER A 109 -0.34 -6.43 6.42
C SER A 109 0.17 -6.36 4.98
N SER A 110 -0.64 -6.78 4.02
CA SER A 110 -0.26 -6.93 2.59
C SER A 110 -1.42 -6.65 1.64
N LEU A 111 -1.08 -6.32 0.40
CA LEU A 111 -2.01 -5.96 -0.67
C LEU A 111 -1.49 -6.48 -2.01
N LEU A 112 -2.37 -7.06 -2.83
CA LEU A 112 -2.06 -7.52 -4.20
C LEU A 112 -3.27 -7.32 -5.11
N GLU A 113 -3.09 -6.69 -6.26
CA GLU A 113 -4.08 -6.74 -7.34
C GLU A 113 -3.79 -7.95 -8.26
N ASP A 114 -4.79 -8.81 -8.48
CA ASP A 114 -4.63 -9.98 -9.36
C ASP A 114 -4.78 -9.65 -10.85
N LYS A 115 -4.43 -10.61 -11.70
CA LYS A 115 -4.61 -10.55 -13.17
C LYS A 115 -6.04 -10.18 -13.62
N ASN A 116 -7.07 -10.42 -12.81
CA ASN A 116 -8.47 -10.12 -13.13
C ASN A 116 -8.94 -8.75 -12.61
N GLY A 117 -8.12 -8.04 -11.81
CA GLY A 117 -8.46 -6.74 -11.23
C GLY A 117 -9.06 -6.79 -9.83
N ASN A 118 -9.11 -7.95 -9.17
CA ASN A 118 -9.48 -8.00 -7.75
C ASN A 118 -8.29 -7.56 -6.89
N ILE A 119 -8.54 -6.75 -5.86
CA ILE A 119 -7.51 -6.45 -4.84
C ILE A 119 -7.69 -7.41 -3.67
N TRP A 120 -6.73 -8.29 -3.49
CA TRP A 120 -6.58 -9.17 -2.33
C TRP A 120 -5.91 -8.39 -1.19
N ILE A 121 -6.51 -8.47 -0.02
CA ILE A 121 -6.20 -7.64 1.15
C ILE A 121 -5.85 -8.58 2.30
N GLY A 122 -4.57 -8.66 2.62
CA GLY A 122 -4.06 -9.46 3.74
C GLY A 122 -4.24 -8.71 5.04
N THR A 123 -4.91 -9.32 6.01
CA THR A 123 -5.17 -8.73 7.33
C THR A 123 -4.65 -9.64 8.44
N ARG A 124 -4.58 -9.13 9.68
CA ARG A 124 -4.28 -9.94 10.87
C ARG A 124 -5.35 -11.03 11.15
N ASP A 125 -6.57 -10.79 10.73
CA ASP A 125 -7.75 -11.61 11.03
C ASP A 125 -8.22 -12.36 9.76
N GLY A 126 -7.28 -12.74 8.89
CA GLY A 126 -7.54 -13.48 7.65
C GLY A 126 -7.45 -12.62 6.38
N LEU A 127 -8.06 -13.12 5.32
CA LEU A 127 -8.02 -12.54 3.97
C LEU A 127 -9.32 -11.79 3.64
N CYS A 128 -9.22 -10.74 2.84
CA CYS A 128 -10.34 -10.07 2.19
C CYS A 128 -10.08 -9.93 0.69
N ARG A 129 -11.13 -9.73 -0.09
CA ARG A 129 -11.04 -9.36 -1.50
C ARG A 129 -11.97 -8.20 -1.83
N TYR A 130 -11.47 -7.21 -2.54
CA TYR A 130 -12.23 -6.14 -3.18
C TYR A 130 -12.48 -6.51 -4.65
N ASP A 131 -13.74 -6.47 -5.08
CA ASP A 131 -14.18 -6.86 -6.43
C ASP A 131 -14.47 -5.65 -7.36
N GLY A 132 -13.91 -4.48 -7.03
CA GLY A 132 -14.21 -3.21 -7.70
C GLY A 132 -15.48 -2.51 -7.17
N ASN A 133 -16.31 -3.21 -6.37
CA ASN A 133 -17.54 -2.66 -5.79
C ASN A 133 -17.51 -2.72 -4.25
N LYS A 134 -17.24 -3.90 -3.68
CA LYS A 134 -17.32 -4.17 -2.23
C LYS A 134 -16.11 -4.96 -1.73
N ILE A 135 -15.81 -4.85 -0.44
CA ILE A 135 -14.89 -5.76 0.24
C ILE A 135 -15.69 -6.97 0.75
N THR A 136 -15.13 -8.17 0.63
CA THR A 136 -15.73 -9.40 1.17
C THR A 136 -14.64 -10.25 1.84
N PRO A 137 -14.82 -10.70 3.10
CA PRO A 137 -13.93 -11.65 3.76
C PRO A 137 -13.83 -12.98 3.01
N PHE A 138 -12.62 -13.54 2.95
CA PHE A 138 -12.33 -14.81 2.28
C PHE A 138 -11.72 -15.81 3.28
N THR A 139 -12.38 -16.94 3.49
CA THR A 139 -11.89 -17.98 4.40
C THR A 139 -10.90 -18.89 3.67
N ILE A 140 -9.60 -18.72 3.94
CA ILE A 140 -8.52 -19.50 3.27
C ILE A 140 -8.70 -21.02 3.45
N SER A 141 -9.33 -21.51 4.51
CA SER A 141 -9.89 -22.87 4.53
C SER A 141 -10.94 -23.06 5.63
N LYS A 142 -11.85 -24.03 5.47
CA LYS A 142 -12.64 -24.59 6.59
C LYS A 142 -11.77 -25.35 7.61
N GLY A 143 -10.48 -25.58 7.28
CA GLY A 143 -9.45 -26.14 8.17
C GLY A 143 -8.87 -25.11 9.15
N PHE A 144 -9.15 -23.82 8.98
CA PHE A 144 -9.15 -22.85 10.09
C PHE A 144 -10.35 -23.17 11.00
N MET A 145 -10.28 -24.31 11.68
CA MET A 145 -10.92 -24.42 12.98
C MET A 145 -10.36 -23.28 13.81
N THR A 146 -11.22 -22.36 14.26
CA THR A 146 -10.85 -21.36 15.27
C THR A 146 -10.49 -22.11 16.54
N VAL A 147 -9.22 -22.45 16.68
CA VAL A 147 -8.69 -23.09 17.88
C VAL A 147 -8.85 -22.08 18.99
N ALA A 148 -9.87 -22.28 19.84
CA ALA A 148 -10.07 -21.45 21.03
C ALA A 148 -8.73 -21.34 21.77
N ASN A 149 -8.41 -20.13 22.26
CA ASN A 149 -7.09 -19.73 22.78
C ASN A 149 -6.75 -20.42 24.12
N ASN A 150 -6.64 -21.75 24.06
CA ASN A 150 -6.52 -22.68 25.17
C ASN A 150 -5.10 -23.27 25.21
N ASN A 151 -4.43 -23.36 24.05
CA ASN A 151 -2.99 -23.59 23.98
C ASN A 151 -2.24 -22.27 24.17
N LYS A 152 -1.27 -22.26 25.09
CA LYS A 152 -0.31 -21.17 25.27
C LYS A 152 0.79 -21.22 24.21
N ASP A 153 0.41 -21.11 22.94
CA ASP A 153 1.35 -20.97 21.82
C ASP A 153 1.96 -19.55 21.88
N TYR A 154 2.94 -19.35 22.78
CA TYR A 154 3.52 -18.07 23.21
C TYR A 154 3.99 -17.10 22.08
N TYR A 155 4.13 -17.60 20.86
CA TYR A 155 4.54 -16.85 19.68
C TYR A 155 3.40 -16.12 18.96
N TYR A 156 2.14 -16.51 19.20
CA TYR A 156 0.97 -15.79 18.71
C TYR A 156 0.49 -14.78 19.76
N SER A 157 0.13 -13.58 19.31
CA SER A 157 -0.18 -12.42 20.16
C SER A 157 -1.31 -11.58 19.55
N GLU A 158 -1.72 -10.50 20.24
CA GLU A 158 -2.66 -9.53 19.69
C GLU A 158 -2.18 -8.86 18.38
N GLN A 159 -0.87 -8.95 18.08
CA GLN A 159 -0.25 -8.42 16.87
C GLN A 159 -0.05 -9.49 15.78
N SER A 160 -0.13 -10.79 16.12
CA SER A 160 0.18 -11.89 15.21
C SER A 160 -0.67 -13.13 15.51
N LYS A 161 -1.60 -13.45 14.61
CA LYS A 161 -2.53 -14.59 14.72
C LYS A 161 -2.15 -15.70 13.73
N LYS A 162 -2.81 -16.86 13.82
CA LYS A 162 -2.61 -17.97 12.86
C LYS A 162 -3.19 -17.63 11.49
N GLU A 163 -4.25 -16.82 11.49
CA GLU A 163 -4.98 -16.29 10.35
C GLU A 163 -4.28 -15.11 9.66
N THR A 164 -3.29 -14.46 10.31
CA THR A 164 -2.61 -13.28 9.73
C THR A 164 -2.03 -13.62 8.36
N VAL A 165 -2.43 -12.88 7.32
CA VAL A 165 -1.87 -12.98 5.97
C VAL A 165 -0.76 -11.93 5.84
N TRP A 166 0.49 -12.36 5.97
CA TRP A 166 1.66 -11.49 6.00
C TRP A 166 2.04 -10.97 4.61
N ASP A 167 2.03 -11.84 3.59
CA ASP A 167 2.32 -11.46 2.20
C ASP A 167 1.41 -12.21 1.20
N ILE A 168 1.18 -11.61 0.03
CA ILE A 168 0.36 -12.15 -1.05
C ILE A 168 1.07 -11.95 -2.38
N TYR A 169 1.34 -13.03 -3.11
CA TYR A 169 2.11 -13.01 -4.36
C TYR A 169 1.42 -13.82 -5.46
N GLN A 170 1.22 -13.26 -6.66
CA GLN A 170 0.75 -14.02 -7.82
C GLN A 170 1.92 -14.37 -8.74
N ASP A 171 2.09 -15.67 -9.00
CA ASP A 171 3.17 -16.17 -9.85
C ASP A 171 2.86 -16.00 -11.35
N LYS A 172 3.87 -16.26 -12.20
CA LYS A 172 3.76 -16.16 -13.66
C LYS A 172 2.65 -17.07 -14.21
N SER A 173 2.42 -18.25 -13.62
CA SER A 173 1.30 -19.14 -13.99
C SER A 173 -0.07 -18.52 -13.68
N GLY A 174 -0.16 -17.71 -12.63
CA GLY A 174 -1.39 -17.06 -12.16
C GLY A 174 -1.94 -17.62 -10.85
N LYS A 175 -1.30 -18.64 -10.27
CA LYS A 175 -1.59 -19.09 -8.91
C LYS A 175 -1.19 -17.99 -7.91
N ILE A 176 -2.06 -17.76 -6.92
CA ILE A 176 -1.82 -16.78 -5.86
C ILE A 176 -1.36 -17.53 -4.60
N TRP A 177 -0.28 -17.04 -4.00
CA TRP A 177 0.37 -17.58 -2.82
C TRP A 177 0.11 -16.64 -1.64
N PHE A 178 -0.25 -17.21 -0.49
CA PHE A 178 -0.57 -16.47 0.74
C PHE A 178 0.34 -16.97 1.86
N GLY A 179 1.26 -16.11 2.30
CA GLY A 179 2.10 -16.39 3.46
C GLY A 179 1.36 -16.04 4.73
N THR A 180 1.14 -17.00 5.63
CA THR A 180 0.34 -16.78 6.85
C THR A 180 1.07 -17.14 8.13
N GLY A 181 0.46 -16.80 9.27
CA GLY A 181 1.00 -17.11 10.60
C GLY A 181 1.17 -18.60 10.91
N ASP A 182 0.37 -19.50 10.31
CA ASP A 182 0.45 -20.96 10.54
C ASP A 182 0.74 -21.78 9.27
N GLY A 183 0.97 -21.16 8.11
CA GLY A 183 1.36 -21.90 6.91
C GLY A 183 1.54 -21.06 5.65
N LEU A 184 1.83 -21.76 4.56
CA LEU A 184 1.78 -21.25 3.21
C LEU A 184 0.57 -21.88 2.48
N TYR A 185 -0.22 -21.05 1.80
CA TYR A 185 -1.40 -21.48 1.05
C TYR A 185 -1.33 -21.04 -0.41
N CYS A 186 -1.95 -21.82 -1.29
CA CYS A 186 -2.06 -21.56 -2.73
C CYS A 186 -3.54 -21.44 -3.13
N TYR A 187 -3.85 -20.57 -4.09
CA TYR A 187 -5.15 -20.46 -4.76
C TYR A 187 -4.95 -20.53 -6.27
N ASP A 188 -5.70 -21.41 -6.94
CA ASP A 188 -5.65 -21.63 -8.40
C ASP A 188 -6.72 -20.86 -9.19
N GLY A 189 -7.53 -20.03 -8.49
CA GLY A 189 -8.74 -19.40 -9.04
C GLY A 189 -10.04 -20.07 -8.59
N ASN A 190 -9.98 -21.29 -8.07
CA ASN A 190 -11.14 -22.07 -7.62
C ASN A 190 -11.04 -22.48 -6.14
N ILE A 191 -9.92 -23.09 -5.74
CA ILE A 191 -9.74 -23.76 -4.45
C ILE A 191 -8.49 -23.24 -3.74
N PHE A 192 -8.59 -23.05 -2.43
CA PHE A 192 -7.44 -22.82 -1.56
C PHE A 192 -6.90 -24.15 -1.01
N THR A 193 -5.60 -24.37 -1.19
CA THR A 193 -4.88 -25.58 -0.76
C THR A 193 -3.68 -25.18 0.09
N ARG A 194 -3.45 -25.84 1.23
CA ARG A 194 -2.21 -25.66 2.01
C ARG A 194 -1.06 -26.26 1.23
N PHE A 195 0.02 -25.49 1.01
CA PHE A 195 1.10 -25.89 0.13
C PHE A 195 1.77 -27.23 0.54
N LEU A 196 1.94 -27.46 1.84
CA LEU A 196 2.56 -28.67 2.39
C LEU A 196 1.62 -29.89 2.46
N ASP A 197 0.35 -29.74 2.12
CA ASP A 197 -0.59 -30.87 1.99
C ASP A 197 -0.55 -31.48 0.56
N ASN A 198 0.21 -30.88 -0.36
CA ASN A 198 0.48 -31.44 -1.69
C ASN A 198 1.52 -32.57 -1.60
N PRO A 199 1.19 -33.84 -1.95
CA PRO A 199 2.11 -34.97 -1.85
C PRO A 199 3.33 -34.88 -2.77
N ASP A 200 3.27 -34.07 -3.84
CA ASP A 200 4.39 -33.90 -4.78
C ASP A 200 5.54 -33.04 -4.23
N VAL A 201 5.36 -32.40 -3.06
CA VAL A 201 6.36 -31.52 -2.43
C VAL A 201 7.35 -32.33 -1.57
N ILE A 202 8.56 -32.50 -2.07
CA ILE A 202 9.66 -33.21 -1.41
C ILE A 202 10.26 -32.33 -0.29
N ASN A 203 9.64 -32.38 0.89
CA ASN A 203 10.02 -31.66 2.10
C ASN A 203 10.90 -32.52 3.04
N LYS A 204 12.12 -32.85 2.61
CA LYS A 204 13.06 -33.72 3.37
C LYS A 204 13.45 -33.15 4.73
N SER A 205 13.49 -31.83 4.87
CA SER A 205 13.85 -31.14 6.14
C SER A 205 12.66 -31.01 7.10
N GLY A 206 11.46 -31.48 6.73
CA GLY A 206 10.28 -31.46 7.59
C GLY A 206 9.75 -30.06 7.93
N LEU A 207 10.03 -29.06 7.08
CA LEU A 207 9.67 -27.65 7.24
C LEU A 207 8.14 -27.46 7.39
N LYS A 208 7.73 -26.39 8.05
CA LYS A 208 6.36 -26.02 8.40
C LYS A 208 5.87 -24.75 7.70
N LEU A 209 6.79 -23.89 7.23
CA LEU A 209 6.51 -22.63 6.52
C LEU A 209 5.53 -21.73 7.30
N LYS A 210 5.87 -21.44 8.56
CA LYS A 210 5.10 -20.54 9.43
C LYS A 210 5.70 -19.14 9.42
N MET A 211 4.85 -18.11 9.56
CA MET A 211 5.27 -16.70 9.49
C MET A 211 6.04 -16.38 8.20
N VAL A 212 5.49 -16.81 7.06
CA VAL A 212 6.04 -16.48 5.74
C VAL A 212 5.83 -14.98 5.50
N SER A 213 6.88 -14.19 5.73
CA SER A 213 6.87 -12.73 5.75
C SER A 213 7.00 -12.09 4.37
N SER A 214 7.50 -12.85 3.39
CA SER A 214 7.62 -12.39 2.00
C SER A 214 7.76 -13.57 1.03
N ILE A 215 7.18 -13.44 -0.17
CA ILE A 215 7.14 -14.44 -1.24
C ILE A 215 7.60 -13.82 -2.56
N LEU A 216 8.40 -14.55 -3.36
CA LEU A 216 8.84 -14.11 -4.68
C LEU A 216 9.18 -15.29 -5.62
N GLU A 217 8.74 -15.24 -6.88
CA GLU A 217 9.21 -16.13 -7.96
C GLU A 217 10.43 -15.53 -8.67
N ASP A 218 11.50 -16.32 -8.84
CA ASP A 218 12.74 -15.86 -9.49
C ASP A 218 12.74 -16.04 -11.02
N LYS A 219 13.88 -15.69 -11.67
CA LYS A 219 14.06 -15.83 -13.12
C LYS A 219 14.00 -17.26 -13.66
N MET A 220 14.22 -18.27 -12.82
CA MET A 220 14.16 -19.69 -13.19
C MET A 220 12.78 -20.31 -12.96
N GLY A 221 11.92 -19.64 -12.16
CA GLY A 221 10.62 -20.15 -11.74
C GLY A 221 10.63 -20.83 -10.37
N ASN A 222 11.73 -20.75 -9.61
CA ASN A 222 11.71 -21.19 -8.21
C ASN A 222 10.88 -20.18 -7.39
N ILE A 223 10.07 -20.67 -6.45
CA ILE A 223 9.36 -19.82 -5.48
C ILE A 223 10.18 -19.74 -4.21
N TRP A 224 10.41 -18.53 -3.73
CA TRP A 224 11.19 -18.21 -2.53
C TRP A 224 10.28 -17.68 -1.42
N PHE A 225 10.57 -18.03 -0.18
CA PHE A 225 9.80 -17.68 1.01
C PHE A 225 10.72 -17.24 2.15
N ALA A 226 10.41 -16.12 2.81
CA ALA A 226 11.05 -15.73 4.05
C ALA A 226 10.26 -16.28 5.26
N SER A 227 10.68 -17.41 5.84
CA SER A 227 10.01 -18.08 6.97
C SER A 227 10.78 -17.80 8.27
N GLY A 228 10.83 -16.52 8.67
CA GLY A 228 11.88 -16.02 9.57
C GLY A 228 11.46 -15.60 10.97
N MET A 229 10.23 -15.12 11.16
CA MET A 229 9.75 -14.75 12.50
C MET A 229 9.37 -16.00 13.30
N PRO A 230 9.56 -16.05 14.63
CA PRO A 230 9.02 -17.12 15.47
C PRO A 230 7.49 -17.24 15.30
N PRO A 231 6.90 -18.44 15.18
CA PRO A 231 7.50 -19.76 15.37
C PRO A 231 8.08 -20.43 14.10
N GLY A 232 8.32 -19.69 13.01
CA GLY A 232 8.99 -20.20 11.80
C GLY A 232 10.47 -20.48 12.03
N GLN A 233 11.31 -19.43 12.00
CA GLN A 233 12.78 -19.54 12.16
C GLN A 233 13.48 -20.53 11.20
N GLU A 234 12.90 -20.75 10.02
CA GLU A 234 13.41 -21.64 8.98
C GLU A 234 14.39 -20.92 8.04
N GLY A 235 14.38 -19.58 8.03
CA GLY A 235 15.29 -18.76 7.22
C GLY A 235 14.70 -18.45 5.84
N ILE A 236 15.53 -18.54 4.81
CA ILE A 236 15.11 -18.44 3.41
C ILE A 236 14.74 -19.84 2.93
N CYS A 237 13.51 -20.07 2.52
CA CYS A 237 13.10 -21.33 1.87
C CYS A 237 12.98 -21.14 0.35
N ARG A 238 13.35 -22.18 -0.42
CA ARG A 238 13.18 -22.25 -1.88
C ARG A 238 12.44 -23.53 -2.25
N TYR A 239 11.46 -23.39 -3.14
CA TYR A 239 10.79 -24.49 -3.83
C TYR A 239 11.15 -24.47 -5.32
N ASP A 240 11.73 -25.55 -5.83
CA ASP A 240 12.20 -25.66 -7.23
C ASP A 240 11.18 -26.27 -8.21
N GLY A 241 9.94 -26.45 -7.76
CA GLY A 241 8.90 -27.20 -8.47
C GLY A 241 8.74 -28.64 -7.98
N SER A 242 9.67 -29.17 -7.17
CA SER A 242 9.49 -30.44 -6.45
C SER A 242 10.12 -30.45 -5.06
N ASN A 243 11.40 -30.07 -4.91
CA ASN A 243 12.09 -30.03 -3.61
C ASN A 243 11.82 -28.72 -2.89
N LEU A 244 11.59 -28.81 -1.57
CA LEU A 244 11.61 -27.67 -0.66
C LEU A 244 12.88 -27.72 0.19
N VAL A 245 13.69 -26.67 0.13
CA VAL A 245 14.96 -26.53 0.87
C VAL A 245 15.02 -25.20 1.64
N SER A 246 15.78 -25.16 2.72
CA SER A 246 15.97 -23.99 3.59
C SER A 246 17.44 -23.59 3.69
N PHE A 247 17.72 -22.29 3.71
CA PHE A 247 19.04 -21.68 3.84
C PHE A 247 19.06 -20.69 5.01
N LYS A 248 20.16 -20.68 5.76
CA LYS A 248 20.40 -19.83 6.94
C LYS A 248 21.78 -19.15 6.85
N PRO A 249 22.03 -18.36 5.79
CA PRO A 249 23.33 -17.73 5.57
C PRO A 249 23.69 -16.81 6.74
N GLN A 250 24.96 -16.85 7.15
CA GLN A 250 25.49 -16.13 8.33
C GLN A 250 24.82 -16.53 9.67
N ASN A 251 24.13 -17.69 9.72
CA ASN A 251 23.23 -18.13 10.79
C ASN A 251 22.00 -17.22 11.01
N GLU A 252 21.71 -16.32 10.07
CA GLU A 252 20.47 -15.54 10.11
C GLU A 252 19.27 -16.45 9.86
N VAL A 253 18.22 -16.22 10.64
CA VAL A 253 16.91 -16.85 10.43
C VAL A 253 15.82 -15.82 10.16
N TRP A 254 15.99 -14.57 10.61
CA TRP A 254 14.95 -13.55 10.56
C TRP A 254 15.04 -12.70 9.30
N PHE A 255 14.42 -13.19 8.23
CA PHE A 255 14.23 -12.44 6.98
C PHE A 255 12.89 -11.68 6.97
N ARG A 256 12.89 -10.42 6.54
CA ARG A 256 11.71 -9.54 6.46
C ARG A 256 11.09 -9.49 5.05
N LYS A 257 11.90 -9.34 4.01
CA LYS A 257 11.44 -9.08 2.63
C LYS A 257 12.40 -9.62 1.58
N ILE A 258 11.86 -10.13 0.47
CA ILE A 258 12.62 -10.54 -0.73
C ILE A 258 12.30 -9.53 -1.85
N ILE A 259 13.30 -9.09 -2.60
CA ILE A 259 13.11 -8.39 -3.88
C ILE A 259 14.08 -8.91 -4.95
N GLU A 260 13.80 -8.57 -6.20
CA GLU A 260 14.66 -8.85 -7.34
C GLU A 260 15.33 -7.55 -7.85
N ASP A 261 16.62 -7.59 -8.18
CA ASP A 261 17.35 -6.45 -8.76
C ASP A 261 17.16 -6.35 -10.30
N LYS A 262 17.70 -5.30 -10.93
CA LYS A 262 17.61 -5.13 -12.40
C LYS A 262 18.35 -6.22 -13.21
N ASN A 263 19.26 -6.95 -12.59
CA ASN A 263 20.07 -8.01 -13.19
C ASN A 263 19.49 -9.41 -12.91
N LYS A 264 18.32 -9.49 -12.26
CA LYS A 264 17.66 -10.73 -11.85
C LYS A 264 18.47 -11.52 -10.80
N ASN A 265 19.13 -10.80 -9.89
CA ASN A 265 19.61 -11.31 -8.60
C ASN A 265 18.54 -11.13 -7.53
N LEU A 266 18.57 -11.94 -6.48
CA LEU A 266 17.66 -11.80 -5.34
C LEU A 266 18.34 -11.08 -4.19
N ILE A 267 17.64 -10.14 -3.56
CA ILE A 267 18.08 -9.40 -2.37
C ILE A 267 17.13 -9.75 -1.22
N PHE A 268 17.69 -10.19 -0.10
CA PHE A 268 16.98 -10.64 1.10
C PHE A 268 17.27 -9.68 2.26
N VAL A 269 16.23 -9.03 2.76
CA VAL A 269 16.29 -8.15 3.93
C VAL A 269 16.30 -9.00 5.20
N THR A 270 17.32 -8.83 6.02
CA THR A 270 17.48 -9.48 7.34
C THR A 270 17.09 -8.55 8.47
N ARG A 271 17.05 -9.05 9.72
CA ARG A 271 16.89 -8.20 10.91
C ARG A 271 18.20 -7.64 11.46
N ILE A 272 19.31 -8.38 11.34
CA ILE A 272 20.57 -8.07 12.08
C ILE A 272 21.76 -7.79 11.13
N HIS A 273 21.72 -8.30 9.91
CA HIS A 273 22.85 -8.32 8.97
C HIS A 273 22.69 -7.32 7.80
N GLY A 274 21.58 -6.58 7.76
CA GLY A 274 21.22 -5.71 6.64
C GLY A 274 20.62 -6.50 5.50
N ALA A 275 21.13 -6.34 4.29
CA ALA A 275 20.70 -7.10 3.12
C ALA A 275 21.77 -8.11 2.68
N LEU A 276 21.32 -9.31 2.32
CA LEU A 276 22.10 -10.32 1.61
C LEU A 276 21.63 -10.39 0.16
N PHE A 277 22.47 -10.85 -0.76
CA PHE A 277 22.06 -11.12 -2.14
C PHE A 277 22.72 -12.39 -2.70
N CYS A 278 22.07 -12.98 -3.71
CA CYS A 278 22.59 -14.10 -4.49
C CYS A 278 22.14 -14.01 -5.96
N ASP A 279 22.86 -14.68 -6.85
CA ASP A 279 22.32 -15.07 -8.15
C ASP A 279 21.57 -16.41 -7.97
N PRO A 280 20.24 -16.47 -8.17
CA PRO A 280 19.49 -17.72 -8.04
C PRO A 280 19.92 -18.79 -9.07
N ALA A 281 20.55 -18.40 -10.17
CA ALA A 281 21.07 -19.28 -11.22
C ALA A 281 22.54 -19.68 -11.03
N ALA A 282 23.15 -19.39 -9.87
CA ALA A 282 24.51 -19.83 -9.58
C ALA A 282 24.64 -21.37 -9.60
N ASN A 283 25.66 -21.87 -10.30
CA ASN A 283 26.00 -23.29 -10.30
C ASN A 283 26.29 -23.79 -8.87
N ASN A 284 25.77 -24.97 -8.52
CA ASN A 284 25.88 -25.58 -7.19
C ASN A 284 25.32 -24.68 -6.05
N PHE A 285 24.16 -24.04 -6.30
CA PHE A 285 23.52 -23.13 -5.35
C PHE A 285 23.38 -23.72 -3.94
N GLY A 286 23.86 -22.99 -2.92
CA GLY A 286 23.79 -23.38 -1.51
C GLY A 286 24.05 -22.22 -0.55
N GLU A 287 24.35 -22.53 0.73
CA GLU A 287 24.61 -21.51 1.77
C GLU A 287 25.75 -20.53 1.43
N THR A 288 26.73 -20.98 0.64
CA THR A 288 27.86 -20.15 0.16
C THR A 288 27.51 -19.26 -1.04
N SER A 289 26.32 -19.38 -1.61
CA SER A 289 25.85 -18.56 -2.74
C SER A 289 25.30 -17.19 -2.31
N PHE A 290 25.13 -16.96 -1.00
CA PHE A 290 24.69 -15.69 -0.43
C PHE A 290 25.89 -14.84 -0.02
N SER A 291 25.84 -13.54 -0.34
CA SER A 291 26.86 -12.56 0.03
C SER A 291 26.24 -11.24 0.49
N SER A 292 26.97 -10.42 1.26
CA SER A 292 26.42 -9.18 1.80
C SER A 292 26.20 -8.12 0.70
N PHE A 293 25.00 -7.55 0.65
CA PHE A 293 24.63 -6.53 -0.33
C PHE A 293 25.26 -5.16 0.01
N PRO A 294 25.60 -4.32 -1.00
CA PRO A 294 26.10 -2.97 -0.74
C PRO A 294 25.09 -2.08 0.00
N GLN A 295 25.39 -1.73 1.25
CA GLN A 295 24.53 -0.89 2.09
C GLN A 295 25.28 0.30 2.71
N PRO A 296 24.58 1.38 3.11
CA PRO A 296 25.17 2.54 3.77
C PRO A 296 25.90 2.16 5.07
N LYS A 297 26.98 2.86 5.41
CA LYS A 297 27.72 2.64 6.68
C LYS A 297 26.97 3.21 7.88
N GLU A 298 26.01 4.08 7.61
CA GLU A 298 25.18 4.80 8.57
C GLU A 298 23.96 3.98 9.04
N LEU A 299 23.77 2.76 8.50
CA LEU A 299 22.75 1.81 8.96
C LEU A 299 23.13 1.22 10.32
N LEU A 300 22.70 1.87 11.40
CA LEU A 300 22.94 1.39 12.76
C LEU A 300 22.31 0.00 12.97
N ASN A 301 23.11 -0.90 13.56
CA ASN A 301 22.83 -2.33 13.74
C ASN A 301 22.44 -3.09 12.46
N ASN A 302 22.66 -2.51 11.28
CA ASN A 302 22.18 -3.00 9.98
C ASN A 302 20.67 -3.35 9.94
N SER A 303 19.82 -2.81 10.84
CA SER A 303 18.39 -3.20 10.87
C SER A 303 17.62 -2.46 9.78
N LEU A 304 17.39 -3.16 8.67
CA LEU A 304 16.55 -2.71 7.57
C LEU A 304 15.08 -3.08 7.84
N THR A 305 14.18 -2.13 7.64
CA THR A 305 12.73 -2.34 7.78
C THR A 305 12.11 -2.72 6.44
N THR A 306 12.49 -2.04 5.37
CA THR A 306 11.90 -2.23 4.04
C THR A 306 12.86 -1.86 2.91
N ILE A 307 12.58 -2.41 1.72
CA ILE A 307 13.40 -2.27 0.51
C ILE A 307 12.49 -2.21 -0.74
N LEU A 308 12.94 -1.52 -1.79
CA LEU A 308 12.25 -1.35 -3.07
C LEU A 308 13.29 -1.26 -4.20
N LYS A 309 13.03 -1.92 -5.34
CA LYS A 309 13.74 -1.69 -6.60
C LYS A 309 12.87 -0.80 -7.48
N ASP A 310 13.36 0.38 -7.87
CA ASP A 310 12.62 1.28 -8.77
C ASP A 310 12.74 0.87 -10.25
N ASN A 311 11.97 1.52 -11.13
CA ASN A 311 11.92 1.24 -12.56
C ASN A 311 13.23 1.59 -13.29
N ALA A 312 14.01 2.54 -12.77
CA ALA A 312 15.37 2.82 -13.24
C ALA A 312 16.40 1.76 -12.74
N GLY A 313 15.99 0.85 -11.86
CA GLY A 313 16.80 -0.23 -11.32
C GLY A 313 17.74 0.21 -10.19
N ASN A 314 17.44 1.30 -9.51
CA ASN A 314 18.08 1.66 -8.23
C ASN A 314 17.42 0.88 -7.09
N ILE A 315 18.19 0.64 -6.02
CA ILE A 315 17.70 -0.04 -4.82
C ILE A 315 17.51 1.00 -3.70
N TRP A 316 16.27 1.24 -3.32
CA TRP A 316 15.88 2.07 -2.19
C TRP A 316 15.82 1.20 -0.93
N MET A 317 16.47 1.65 0.14
CA MET A 317 16.60 0.93 1.42
C MET A 317 16.21 1.86 2.57
N ALA A 318 15.50 1.37 3.60
CA ALA A 318 15.17 2.17 4.79
C ALA A 318 15.30 1.38 6.10
N SER A 319 15.64 2.07 7.19
CA SER A 319 16.02 1.48 8.47
C SER A 319 14.96 1.61 9.57
N ASP A 320 15.14 0.81 10.61
CA ASP A 320 14.33 0.83 11.84
C ASP A 320 14.75 1.98 12.78
N TYR A 321 13.96 2.27 13.81
CA TYR A 321 14.26 3.28 14.83
C TYR A 321 14.81 2.64 16.12
N GLY A 322 16.03 3.02 16.50
CA GLY A 322 16.71 2.52 17.70
C GLY A 322 16.15 3.13 18.98
N LYS A 323 15.04 2.57 19.49
CA LYS A 323 14.31 3.02 20.68
C LYS A 323 15.19 3.36 21.89
N ASP A 324 16.28 2.61 22.08
CA ASP A 324 17.03 2.58 23.34
C ASP A 324 18.46 3.19 23.25
N ILE A 325 18.80 3.89 22.16
CA ILE A 325 20.18 4.42 21.92
C ILE A 325 20.25 5.95 21.73
N GLY A 326 19.11 6.62 21.49
CA GLY A 326 19.04 8.06 21.23
C GLY A 326 19.36 8.44 19.78
N ASP A 327 18.51 9.27 19.17
CA ASP A 327 18.65 9.95 17.87
C ASP A 327 19.40 9.19 16.76
N THR A 328 19.06 7.91 16.59
CA THR A 328 19.43 7.15 15.40
C THR A 328 18.70 7.74 14.19
N LEU A 329 19.41 8.55 13.39
CA LEU A 329 18.84 9.31 12.26
C LEU A 329 18.27 8.40 11.16
N GLY A 330 17.00 8.02 11.34
CA GLY A 330 16.19 7.32 10.36
C GLY A 330 16.20 8.01 8.99
N GLY A 331 15.91 7.22 7.96
CA GLY A 331 15.91 7.72 6.61
C GLY A 331 15.75 6.65 5.56
N VAL A 332 15.86 7.11 4.32
CA VAL A 332 15.84 6.29 3.13
C VAL A 332 17.13 6.56 2.34
N TRP A 333 17.75 5.52 1.82
CA TRP A 333 18.95 5.59 1.01
C TRP A 333 18.68 4.99 -0.38
N CYS A 334 19.03 5.71 -1.44
CA CYS A 334 18.97 5.23 -2.82
C CYS A 334 20.35 4.77 -3.28
N TYR A 335 20.55 3.45 -3.47
CA TYR A 335 21.73 2.87 -4.11
C TYR A 335 21.56 2.90 -5.64
N ARG A 336 22.38 3.71 -6.32
CA ARG A 336 22.31 3.90 -7.78
C ARG A 336 23.42 3.11 -8.47
N GLN A 337 23.06 2.05 -9.19
CA GLN A 337 24.03 1.23 -9.93
C GLN A 337 24.32 1.82 -11.32
N SER A 338 25.01 2.96 -11.34
CA SER A 338 25.52 3.64 -12.54
C SER A 338 26.74 2.93 -13.13
N ALA A 339 26.77 2.76 -14.45
CA ALA A 339 27.74 1.92 -15.13
C ALA A 339 29.06 2.66 -15.47
N MET A 340 29.94 2.85 -14.47
CA MET A 340 31.40 2.75 -14.60
C MET A 340 32.08 2.79 -13.22
N ALA A 341 33.07 1.92 -13.02
CA ALA A 341 34.06 1.86 -11.93
C ALA A 341 33.73 2.45 -10.52
N ASN A 342 33.58 1.54 -9.55
CA ASN A 342 33.95 1.71 -8.13
C ASN A 342 33.26 2.75 -7.21
N GLU A 343 32.34 3.61 -7.67
CA GLU A 343 31.64 4.53 -6.77
C GLU A 343 30.34 3.94 -6.18
N LYS A 344 30.25 3.88 -4.84
CA LYS A 344 29.01 3.57 -4.11
C LYS A 344 28.26 4.86 -3.75
N LEU A 345 27.49 5.40 -4.69
CA LEU A 345 26.61 6.53 -4.39
C LEU A 345 25.35 6.07 -3.63
N PHE A 346 25.14 6.65 -2.46
CA PHE A 346 23.90 6.59 -1.69
C PHE A 346 23.34 8.01 -1.50
N THR A 347 22.13 8.27 -1.98
CA THR A 347 21.42 9.54 -1.70
C THR A 347 20.51 9.36 -0.48
N LYS A 348 20.67 10.19 0.57
CA LYS A 348 19.87 10.13 1.81
C LYS A 348 18.66 11.07 1.76
N ILE A 349 17.49 10.56 2.14
CA ILE A 349 16.31 11.32 2.56
C ILE A 349 16.14 11.14 4.08
N THR A 350 15.93 12.23 4.82
CA THR A 350 15.74 12.22 6.28
C THR A 350 14.26 12.07 6.65
N ASN A 351 13.90 11.03 7.41
CA ASN A 351 12.54 10.87 7.97
C ASN A 351 12.53 9.88 9.15
N HIS A 352 11.39 9.77 9.84
CA HIS A 352 11.15 8.76 10.89
C HIS A 352 11.11 7.33 10.32
N GLU A 353 11.09 6.34 11.22
CA GLU A 353 10.95 4.89 10.96
C GLU A 353 10.04 4.59 9.76
N VAL A 354 10.61 4.11 8.64
CA VAL A 354 9.89 3.85 7.38
C VAL A 354 9.52 2.36 7.29
N SER A 355 8.23 2.05 7.29
CA SER A 355 7.71 0.68 7.24
C SER A 355 7.43 0.19 5.82
N PHE A 356 7.02 1.05 4.89
CA PHE A 356 6.81 0.68 3.49
C PHE A 356 7.38 1.71 2.52
N MET A 357 7.73 1.21 1.32
CA MET A 357 8.04 2.03 0.15
C MET A 357 7.37 1.45 -1.09
N LEU A 358 6.90 2.33 -1.97
CA LEU A 358 6.25 2.02 -3.26
C LEU A 358 6.73 3.04 -4.30
N GLU A 359 6.90 2.61 -5.54
CA GLU A 359 7.01 3.51 -6.70
C GLU A 359 5.65 3.54 -7.43
N ASP A 360 5.21 4.71 -7.87
CA ASP A 360 4.01 4.84 -8.72
C ASP A 360 4.36 4.99 -10.21
N LYS A 361 3.34 4.93 -11.08
CA LYS A 361 3.46 5.06 -12.54
C LYS A 361 4.00 6.42 -13.01
N GLU A 362 4.12 7.42 -12.14
CA GLU A 362 4.77 8.71 -12.43
C GLU A 362 6.24 8.74 -11.97
N HIS A 363 6.76 7.62 -11.44
CA HIS A 363 8.08 7.48 -10.81
C HIS A 363 8.24 8.28 -9.50
N ASN A 364 7.14 8.63 -8.81
CA ASN A 364 7.24 9.12 -7.45
C ASN A 364 7.50 7.95 -6.48
N ILE A 365 8.36 8.16 -5.48
CA ILE A 365 8.55 7.22 -4.37
C ILE A 365 7.64 7.62 -3.20
N TRP A 366 6.69 6.76 -2.87
CA TRP A 366 5.83 6.87 -1.70
C TRP A 366 6.47 6.16 -0.51
N LEU A 367 6.43 6.81 0.65
CA LEU A 367 7.02 6.37 1.92
C LEU A 367 5.97 6.40 3.02
N GLY A 368 5.78 5.29 3.72
CA GLY A 368 4.96 5.26 4.95
C GLY A 368 5.83 5.14 6.18
N THR A 369 5.57 5.99 7.17
CA THR A 369 6.26 6.00 8.45
C THR A 369 5.37 5.56 9.60
N ARG A 370 6.02 5.33 10.74
CA ARG A 370 5.39 5.37 12.05
C ARG A 370 4.66 6.69 12.31
N GLY A 371 3.61 6.63 13.12
CA GLY A 371 2.67 7.73 13.33
C GLY A 371 1.58 7.83 12.26
N MET A 372 1.62 6.99 11.22
CA MET A 372 0.87 7.09 9.96
C MET A 372 1.24 8.33 9.12
N GLY A 373 2.51 8.75 9.21
CA GLY A 373 3.07 9.68 8.24
C GLY A 373 3.06 9.04 6.85
N LEU A 374 2.54 9.76 5.85
CA LEU A 374 2.57 9.36 4.45
C LEU A 374 3.26 10.47 3.67
N TYR A 375 4.27 10.12 2.88
CA TYR A 375 5.07 11.08 2.13
C TYR A 375 5.27 10.61 0.68
N ARG A 376 5.41 11.57 -0.23
CA ARG A 376 5.74 11.34 -1.64
C ARG A 376 6.99 12.14 -2.01
N TYR A 377 7.96 11.47 -2.62
CA TYR A 377 9.15 12.09 -3.21
C TYR A 377 9.09 12.03 -4.73
N ASP A 378 9.08 13.19 -5.39
CA ASP A 378 8.94 13.33 -6.85
C ASP A 378 10.29 13.48 -7.59
N GLY A 379 11.38 12.99 -6.98
CA GLY A 379 12.74 13.23 -7.47
C GLY A 379 13.33 14.59 -7.08
N THR A 380 12.50 15.56 -6.66
CA THR A 380 12.96 16.88 -6.21
C THR A 380 12.54 17.20 -4.78
N THR A 381 11.28 16.92 -4.43
CA THR A 381 10.57 17.46 -3.28
C THR A 381 9.91 16.33 -2.49
N LEU A 382 10.05 16.36 -1.16
CA LEU A 382 9.34 15.46 -0.26
C LEU A 382 8.06 16.16 0.24
N THR A 383 6.89 15.73 -0.23
CA THR A 383 5.58 16.26 0.18
C THR A 383 4.92 15.31 1.19
N SER A 384 4.41 15.84 2.31
CA SER A 384 3.55 15.07 3.23
C SER A 384 2.09 15.03 2.74
N PHE A 385 1.47 13.87 2.92
CA PHE A 385 0.09 13.50 2.59
C PHE A 385 -0.66 12.93 3.82
N SER A 386 -0.18 13.14 5.05
CA SER A 386 -0.90 12.80 6.31
C SER A 386 -1.31 14.08 7.05
N GLU A 387 -2.29 14.04 7.96
CA GLU A 387 -2.61 15.22 8.80
C GLU A 387 -1.51 15.66 9.76
#